data_AF-A0A653CCT5-F1
#
_entry.id   AF-A0A653CCT5-F1
#
_cell.length_a   1.000
_cell.length_b   1.000
_cell.length_c   1.000
_cell.angle_alpha   90.00
_cell.angle_beta   90.00
_cell.angle_gamma   90.00
#
_symmetry.space_group_name_H-M   'P 1'
#
loop_
_entity.id
_entity.type
_entity.pdbx_description
1 polymer ?
#
loop_
_entity_poly.entity_id
_entity_poly.type
_entity_poly.pdbx_seq_one_letter_code
_entity_poly.pdbx_strand_id
1 'polypeptide(L)'
;MNISWYINDAEILPSLTNGIQIRTTLYRLPTDTTNDMLRVRSVLTARVTQALFRAGKLRLRCTATVDPLYKESDDREIQEDAPQLALIMVSTARSYNGTNLSATVCHSKLLIVILLIIQTSYWRWIGVISSTDNR
;
A
#
# COMPACT_ATOMS: atom_id res chain seq x y z
N MET A 1 -3.12 -8.63 26.81
CA MET A 1 -3.32 -8.03 25.48
C MET A 1 -4.12 -8.99 24.63
N ASN A 2 -5.26 -8.55 24.15
CA ASN A 2 -6.08 -9.29 23.19
C ASN A 2 -6.06 -8.56 21.84
N ILE A 3 -6.15 -9.30 20.74
CA ILE A 3 -6.25 -8.73 19.39
C ILE A 3 -7.49 -9.31 18.74
N SER A 4 -8.44 -8.44 18.39
CA SER A 4 -9.66 -8.76 17.65
C SER A 4 -9.56 -8.27 16.21
N TRP A 5 -10.22 -8.99 15.29
CA TRP A 5 -10.24 -8.69 13.85
C TRP A 5 -11.66 -8.48 13.37
N TYR A 6 -11.84 -7.54 12.45
CA TYR A 6 -13.13 -7.20 11.86
C TYR A 6 -13.02 -7.13 10.33
N ILE A 7 -14.03 -7.65 9.65
CA ILE A 7 -14.26 -7.48 8.21
C ILE A 7 -15.58 -6.73 8.03
N ASN A 8 -15.55 -5.60 7.33
CA ASN A 8 -16.72 -4.75 7.07
C ASN A 8 -17.52 -4.43 8.35
N ASP A 9 -16.79 -4.09 9.41
CA ASP A 9 -17.30 -3.79 10.75
C ASP A 9 -17.93 -4.97 11.51
N ALA A 10 -17.91 -6.18 10.94
CA ALA A 10 -18.31 -7.42 11.63
C ALA A 10 -17.09 -8.09 12.26
N GLU A 11 -17.18 -8.41 13.56
CA GLU A 11 -16.13 -9.14 14.26
C GLU A 11 -16.03 -10.57 13.75
N ILE A 12 -14.79 -11.02 13.50
CA ILE A 12 -14.51 -12.37 13.02
C ILE A 12 -14.32 -13.28 14.22
N LEU A 13 -15.21 -14.25 14.38
CA LEU A 13 -15.03 -15.33 15.34
C LEU A 13 -14.24 -16.49 14.68
N PRO A 14 -13.09 -16.90 15.24
CA PRO A 14 -12.21 -17.92 14.65
C PRO A 14 -12.90 -19.26 14.36
N SER A 15 -13.97 -19.56 15.08
CA SER A 15 -14.70 -20.83 15.02
C SER A 15 -15.87 -20.86 14.02
N LEU A 16 -16.26 -19.72 13.42
CA LEU A 16 -17.49 -19.62 12.64
C LEU A 16 -17.32 -19.42 11.13
N THR A 17 -16.11 -19.13 10.63
CA THR A 17 -15.97 -18.66 9.24
C THR A 17 -15.10 -19.59 8.39
N ASN A 18 -15.76 -20.40 7.53
CA ASN A 18 -15.11 -21.27 6.57
C ASN A 18 -14.20 -20.44 5.64
N GLY A 19 -12.88 -20.71 5.68
CA GLY A 19 -11.89 -20.03 4.82
C GLY A 19 -11.21 -18.79 5.45
N ILE A 20 -11.49 -18.48 6.71
CA ILE A 20 -10.75 -17.48 7.48
C ILE A 20 -9.98 -18.16 8.61
N GLN A 21 -8.68 -17.91 8.69
CA GLN A 21 -7.79 -18.42 9.70
C GLN A 21 -7.11 -17.26 10.42
N ILE A 22 -7.29 -17.19 11.74
CA ILE A 22 -6.61 -16.23 12.60
C ILE A 22 -5.54 -16.99 13.38
N ARG A 23 -4.30 -16.51 13.30
CA ARG A 23 -3.18 -17.04 14.09
C ARG A 23 -2.65 -15.94 15.00
N THR A 24 -2.76 -16.16 16.30
CA THR A 24 -2.21 -15.26 17.32
C THR A 24 -1.03 -15.94 18.01
N THR A 25 0.11 -15.25 18.06
CA THR A 25 1.36 -15.72 18.67
C THR A 25 1.79 -14.74 19.74
N LEU A 26 2.18 -15.27 20.90
CA LEU A 26 2.75 -14.51 22.01
C LEU A 26 4.26 -14.67 22.00
N TYR A 27 4.99 -13.56 22.06
CA TYR A 27 6.43 -13.51 22.15
C TYR A 27 6.82 -12.87 23.49
N ARG A 28 7.71 -13.52 24.23
CA ARG A 28 8.39 -12.90 25.36
C ARG A 28 9.69 -12.30 24.82
N LEU A 29 9.84 -10.99 24.94
CA LEU A 29 11.09 -10.32 24.60
C LEU A 29 11.98 -10.37 25.84
N PRO A 30 13.18 -10.99 25.76
CA PRO A 30 14.15 -10.86 26.82
C PRO A 30 14.57 -9.40 26.88
N THR A 31 14.35 -8.78 28.04
CA THR A 31 14.81 -7.44 28.35
C THR A 31 15.94 -7.55 29.37
N ASP A 32 17.00 -6.75 29.21
CA ASP A 32 18.14 -6.69 30.14
C ASP A 32 17.75 -6.14 31.52
N THR A 33 16.51 -5.67 31.66
CA THR A 33 15.89 -5.25 32.92
C THR A 33 14.74 -6.19 33.25
N THR A 34 14.53 -6.43 34.54
CA THR A 34 13.68 -7.44 35.21
C THR A 34 12.19 -7.50 34.76
N ASN A 35 11.77 -6.66 33.82
CA ASN A 35 10.42 -6.62 33.28
C ASN A 35 10.35 -7.28 31.90
N ASP A 36 10.18 -8.61 31.89
CA ASP A 36 9.85 -9.38 30.69
C ASP A 36 8.72 -8.71 29.89
N MET A 37 9.06 -8.11 28.75
CA MET A 37 8.08 -7.45 27.90
C MET A 37 7.36 -8.49 27.04
N LEU A 38 6.03 -8.56 27.17
CA LEU A 38 5.20 -9.43 26.35
C LEU A 38 4.77 -8.70 25.07
N ARG A 39 5.04 -9.29 23.91
CA ARG A 39 4.58 -8.83 22.60
C ARG A 39 3.56 -9.82 22.04
N VAL A 40 2.42 -9.31 21.61
CA VAL A 40 1.40 -10.09 20.91
C VAL A 40 1.47 -9.78 19.42
N ARG A 41 1.46 -10.81 18.58
CA ARG A 41 1.31 -10.68 17.13
C ARG A 41 0.12 -11.50 16.69
N SER A 42 -0.80 -10.89 15.95
CA SER A 42 -1.89 -11.61 15.30
C SER A 42 -1.75 -11.48 13.78
N VAL A 43 -2.06 -12.55 13.06
CA VAL A 43 -2.04 -12.61 11.60
C VAL A 43 -3.38 -13.18 11.15
N LEU A 44 -4.09 -12.42 10.32
CA LEU A 44 -5.32 -12.82 9.65
C LEU A 44 -4.99 -13.33 8.24
N THR A 45 -5.39 -14.57 7.95
CA THR A 45 -5.34 -15.15 6.61
C THR A 45 -6.75 -15.49 6.19
N ALA A 46 -7.24 -14.88 5.12
CA ALA A 46 -8.60 -15.10 4.62
C ALA A 46 -8.59 -15.33 3.11
N ARG A 47 -9.43 -16.25 2.63
CA ARG A 47 -9.77 -16.33 1.20
C ARG A 47 -10.82 -15.28 0.89
N VAL A 48 -10.41 -14.21 0.23
CA VAL A 48 -11.32 -13.12 -0.13
C VAL A 48 -12.16 -13.54 -1.34
N THR A 49 -13.47 -13.40 -1.23
CA THR A 49 -14.43 -13.60 -2.33
C THR A 49 -15.14 -12.27 -2.64
N GLN A 50 -15.72 -12.14 -3.84
CA GLN A 50 -16.45 -10.93 -4.24
C GLN A 50 -17.59 -10.57 -3.27
N ALA A 51 -18.22 -11.57 -2.64
CA ALA A 51 -19.29 -11.36 -1.66
C ALA A 51 -18.82 -10.61 -0.39
N LEU A 52 -17.52 -10.55 -0.12
CA LEU A 52 -16.97 -9.79 1.00
C LEU A 52 -16.73 -8.32 0.65
N PHE A 53 -16.78 -7.93 -0.62
CA PHE A 53 -16.68 -6.51 -0.99
C PHE A 53 -18.05 -5.85 -0.88
N ARG A 54 -18.12 -4.75 -0.13
CA ARG A 54 -19.29 -3.88 -0.06
C ARG A 54 -19.02 -2.65 -0.91
N ALA A 55 -19.81 -2.46 -1.96
CA ALA A 55 -19.61 -1.37 -2.92
C ALA A 55 -18.17 -1.32 -3.49
N GLY A 56 -17.61 -2.48 -3.86
CA GLY A 56 -16.26 -2.60 -4.42
C GLY A 56 -15.13 -2.38 -3.41
N LYS A 57 -15.43 -2.38 -2.11
CA LYS A 57 -14.44 -2.16 -1.04
C LYS A 57 -14.56 -3.22 0.05
N LEU A 58 -13.41 -3.66 0.54
CA LEU A 58 -13.27 -4.54 1.70
C LEU A 58 -12.59 -3.75 2.80
N ARG A 59 -13.25 -3.62 3.96
CA ARG A 59 -12.68 -2.95 5.13
C ARG A 59 -12.16 -3.97 6.13
N LEU A 60 -10.89 -3.88 6.48
CA LEU A 60 -10.24 -4.66 7.52
C LEU A 60 -9.96 -3.76 8.70
N ARG A 61 -10.22 -4.23 9.92
CA ARG A 61 -9.80 -3.56 11.15
C ARG A 61 -9.18 -4.58 12.10
N CYS A 62 -8.04 -4.24 12.69
CA CYS A 62 -7.54 -4.93 13.87
C CYS A 62 -7.72 -4.04 15.08
N THR A 63 -7.94 -4.63 16.25
CA THR A 63 -8.10 -3.88 17.48
C THR A 63 -7.36 -4.59 18.59
N ALA A 64 -6.36 -3.91 19.16
CA ALA A 64 -5.59 -4.38 20.30
C ALA A 64 -6.17 -3.80 21.59
N THR A 65 -6.49 -4.65 22.55
CA THR A 65 -6.93 -4.24 23.89
C THR A 65 -5.95 -4.72 24.96
N VAL A 66 -5.54 -3.78 25.82
CA VAL A 66 -4.96 -4.04 27.14
C VAL A 66 -6.08 -3.78 28.15
N ASP A 67 -6.92 -4.79 28.37
CA ASP A 67 -8.09 -4.61 29.21
C ASP A 67 -7.70 -4.21 30.64
N PRO A 68 -8.41 -3.26 31.26
CA PRO A 68 -9.50 -2.42 30.72
C PRO A 68 -9.04 -1.03 30.20
N LEU A 69 -7.73 -0.76 30.15
CA LEU A 69 -7.18 0.60 30.15
C LEU A 69 -6.86 1.15 28.76
N TYR A 70 -6.44 0.31 27.82
CA TYR A 70 -5.99 0.78 26.52
C TYR A 70 -6.63 -0.01 25.40
N LYS A 71 -7.13 0.72 24.41
CA LYS A 71 -7.69 0.19 23.18
C LYS A 71 -7.11 0.98 22.02
N GLU A 72 -6.53 0.27 21.06
CA GLU A 72 -5.97 0.84 19.84
C GLU A 72 -6.48 0.04 18.65
N SER A 73 -6.71 0.71 17.52
CA SER A 73 -7.27 0.08 16.33
C SER A 73 -6.67 0.67 15.06
N ASP A 74 -6.35 -0.20 14.11
CA ASP A 74 -5.88 0.16 12.78
C ASP A 74 -6.86 -0.36 11.73
N ASP A 75 -7.19 0.49 10.75
CA ASP A 75 -8.19 0.27 9.72
C ASP A 75 -7.53 0.33 8.34
N ARG A 76 -7.83 -0.64 7.48
CA ARG A 76 -7.35 -0.68 6.10
C ARG A 76 -8.45 -1.00 5.13
N GLU A 77 -8.56 -0.18 4.08
CA GLU A 77 -9.48 -0.40 2.97
C GLU A 77 -8.73 -1.04 1.80
N ILE A 78 -9.34 -2.07 1.22
CA ILE A 78 -8.85 -2.76 0.02
C ILE A 78 -9.93 -2.59 -1.05
N GLN A 79 -9.57 -2.03 -2.20
CA GLN A 79 -10.49 -1.96 -3.34
C GLN A 79 -10.55 -3.31 -4.05
N GLU A 80 -11.73 -3.65 -4.55
CA GLU A 80 -11.90 -4.79 -5.44
C GLU A 80 -11.10 -4.52 -6.72
N ASP A 81 -10.16 -5.40 -7.05
CA ASP A 81 -9.56 -5.41 -8.38
C ASP A 81 -10.63 -5.84 -9.37
N ALA A 82 -11.38 -4.88 -9.90
CA ALA A 82 -12.23 -5.13 -11.04
C ALA A 82 -11.33 -5.62 -12.18
N PRO A 83 -11.70 -6.69 -12.92
CA PRO A 83 -10.97 -7.03 -14.12
C PRO A 83 -10.92 -5.77 -14.99
N GLN A 84 -9.72 -5.35 -15.39
CA GLN A 84 -9.57 -4.33 -16.42
C GLN A 84 -10.20 -4.90 -17.68
N LEU A 85 -11.49 -4.65 -17.88
CA LEU A 85 -12.19 -4.96 -19.12
C LEU A 85 -11.56 -4.07 -20.17
N ALA A 86 -10.49 -4.56 -20.81
CA ALA A 86 -10.00 -3.96 -22.03
C ALA A 86 -11.18 -3.98 -23.01
N LEU A 87 -11.68 -2.81 -23.38
CA LEU A 87 -12.69 -2.67 -24.41
C LEU A 87 -12.07 -3.22 -25.70
N ILE A 88 -12.40 -4.46 -26.05
CA ILE A 88 -12.06 -5.03 -27.36
C ILE A 88 -12.95 -4.30 -28.36
N MET A 89 -12.46 -3.18 -28.90
CA MET A 89 -13.07 -2.56 -30.06
C MET A 89 -12.86 -3.50 -31.25
N VAL A 90 -13.86 -4.33 -31.54
CA VAL A 90 -13.90 -5.09 -32.79
C VAL A 90 -14.05 -4.06 -33.90
N SER A 91 -12.97 -3.79 -34.62
CA SER A 91 -12.91 -2.87 -35.75
C SER A 91 -13.78 -3.38 -36.90
N THR A 92 -15.08 -3.08 -36.84
CA THR A 92 -16.02 -3.29 -37.93
C THR A 92 -16.38 -1.93 -38.51
N ALA A 93 -15.55 -1.43 -39.44
CA ALA A 93 -16.00 -0.75 -40.66
C ALA A 93 -14.81 -0.13 -41.43
N ARG A 94 -14.69 -0.60 -42.68
CA ARG A 94 -14.41 0.14 -43.92
C ARG A 94 -13.48 1.36 -43.81
N SER A 95 -12.35 1.22 -44.49
CA SER A 95 -11.51 2.27 -45.09
C SER A 95 -12.17 3.65 -45.11
N TYR A 96 -11.79 4.50 -44.15
CA TYR A 96 -11.98 5.93 -44.25
C TYR A 96 -10.59 6.57 -44.19
N ASN A 97 -10.30 7.35 -45.22
CA ASN A 97 -9.04 8.03 -45.44
C ASN A 97 -8.64 8.89 -44.22
N GLY A 98 -7.41 8.64 -43.77
CA GLY A 98 -6.47 9.53 -43.11
C GLY A 98 -6.99 10.76 -42.36
N THR A 99 -6.79 10.75 -41.05
CA THR A 99 -6.12 11.84 -40.34
C THR A 99 -5.24 11.27 -39.23
N ASN A 100 -3.96 11.64 -39.24
CA ASN A 100 -2.98 11.25 -38.25
C ASN A 100 -3.43 11.66 -36.84
N LEU A 101 -3.68 10.69 -35.96
CA LEU A 101 -3.72 10.91 -34.51
C LEU A 101 -2.26 11.06 -34.03
N SER A 102 -1.80 12.30 -33.95
CA SER A 102 -0.58 12.63 -33.22
C SER A 102 -0.86 12.42 -31.73
N ALA A 103 -0.40 11.30 -31.19
CA ALA A 103 -0.22 11.16 -29.76
C ALA A 103 0.85 12.16 -29.33
N THR A 104 0.46 13.31 -28.81
CA THR A 104 1.39 14.21 -28.13
C THR A 104 1.77 13.56 -26.81
N VAL A 105 2.82 12.76 -26.88
CA VAL A 105 3.50 12.12 -25.77
C VAL A 105 3.76 13.17 -24.69
N CYS A 106 3.11 13.02 -23.53
CA CYS A 106 3.26 13.89 -22.37
C CYS A 106 4.60 13.59 -21.66
N HIS A 107 5.72 13.84 -22.34
CA HIS A 107 7.09 13.64 -21.82
C HIS A 107 7.86 14.96 -21.60
N SER A 108 7.20 16.12 -21.72
CA SER A 108 7.92 17.40 -21.67
C SER A 108 8.31 17.87 -20.26
N LYS A 109 7.72 17.32 -19.19
CA LYS A 109 7.99 17.78 -17.82
C LYS A 109 9.14 17.02 -17.12
N LEU A 110 9.33 15.73 -17.43
CA LEU A 110 10.35 14.89 -16.77
C LEU A 110 11.77 15.27 -17.20
N LEU A 111 11.99 15.55 -18.49
CA LEU A 111 13.30 15.94 -19.02
C LEU A 111 13.79 17.28 -18.46
N ILE A 112 12.88 18.24 -18.23
CA ILE A 112 13.24 19.54 -17.64
C ILE A 112 13.75 19.36 -16.20
N VAL A 113 13.09 18.51 -15.40
CA VAL A 113 13.54 18.23 -14.03
C VAL A 113 14.91 17.55 -14.01
N ILE A 114 15.14 16.58 -14.91
CA ILE A 114 16.45 15.91 -15.03
C ILE A 114 17.54 16.91 -15.44
N LEU A 115 17.27 17.80 -16.40
CA LEU A 115 18.24 18.85 -16.80
C LEU A 115 18.53 19.85 -15.68
N LEU A 116 17.53 20.23 -14.87
CA LEU A 116 17.74 21.10 -13.71
C LEU A 116 18.60 20.42 -12.63
N ILE A 117 18.36 19.13 -12.36
CA ILE A 117 19.18 18.35 -11.42
C ILE A 117 20.64 18.29 -11.91
N ILE A 118 20.85 18.01 -13.20
CA ILE A 118 22.20 17.98 -13.79
C ILE A 118 22.88 19.35 -13.71
N GLN A 119 22.18 20.46 -14.01
CA GLN A 119 22.81 21.77 -13.88
C GLN A 119 23.22 22.09 -12.43
N THR A 120 22.37 21.82 -11.44
CA THR A 120 22.71 22.09 -10.02
C THR A 120 23.89 21.27 -9.50
N SER A 121 24.09 20.05 -10.01
CA SER A 121 25.24 19.23 -9.65
C SER A 121 26.54 19.72 -10.29
N TYR A 122 26.49 20.21 -11.53
CA TYR A 122 27.65 20.83 -12.19
C TYR A 122 28.13 22.11 -11.48
N TRP A 123 27.22 23.00 -11.06
CA TRP A 123 27.60 24.21 -10.31
C TRP A 123 28.22 23.89 -8.94
N ARG A 124 27.75 22.84 -8.25
CA ARG A 124 28.36 22.37 -7.01
C ARG A 124 29.77 21.83 -7.20
N TRP A 125 30.06 21.20 -8.34
CA TRP A 125 31.39 20.65 -8.63
C TRP A 125 32.42 21.74 -8.96
N ILE A 126 32.04 22.76 -9.74
CA ILE A 126 32.93 23.88 -10.09
C ILE A 126 33.28 24.74 -8.86
N GLY A 127 32.32 24.96 -7.95
CA GLY A 127 32.57 25.71 -6.71
C GLY A 127 33.58 25.04 -5.76
N VAL A 128 33.65 23.71 -5.78
CA VAL A 128 34.63 22.95 -4.97
C VAL A 128 36.04 23.06 -5.57
N ILE A 129 36.18 23.06 -6.89
CA ILE A 129 37.49 23.18 -7.56
C ILE A 129 38.07 24.59 -7.43
N SER A 130 37.23 25.63 -7.48
CA SER A 130 37.67 27.03 -7.31
C SER A 130 38.15 27.35 -5.89
N SER A 131 37.78 26.56 -4.88
CA SER A 131 38.21 26.78 -3.48
C SER A 131 39.58 26.17 -3.17
N THR A 132 40.09 25.28 -4.02
CA THR A 132 41.36 24.58 -3.80
C THR A 132 42.57 25.25 -4.47
N ASP A 133 42.37 26.33 -5.23
CA ASP A 133 43.43 27.03 -5.97
C ASP A 133 43.56 28.50 -5.54
N ASN A 134 43.60 28.74 -4.22
CA ASN A 134 44.05 30.03 -3.67
C ASN A 134 44.70 29.85 -2.29
N ARG A 135 45.72 28.99 -2.21
CA ARG A 135 46.64 28.95 -1.07
C ARG A 135 48.07 28.74 -1.52
#